data_AF-A0AAN7JGL0-F1
#
_entry.id   AF-A0AAN7JGL0-F1
#
_cell.length_a   1.000
_cell.length_b   1.000
_cell.length_c   1.000
_cell.angle_alpha   90.00
_cell.angle_beta   90.00
_cell.angle_gamma   90.00
#
_symmetry.space_group_name_H-M   'P 1'
#
loop_
_entity.id
_entity.type
_entity.pdbx_description
1 polymer ?
#
loop_
_entity_poly.entity_id
_entity_poly.type
_entity_poly.pdbx_seq_one_letter_code
_entity_poly.pdbx_strand_id
1 'polypeptide(L)'
;MVMWDIRGRAHGLLTSHPVTPFISIHHLEAVDPFYPGLKLFTKAMRIDPRSFLQTAICYDHSGRLTFSISTGYIVQVFPSIVYLRDLEPSEPTYSAWNRIHHRNEFDLDIKDPINSICKKPVLSFLKDKRRDENATLGYYARHKESNDMRRTVFCENEVSGCSGKMEVLSSANAGAAHFSSGYHFVNNLSNVTLTQEFW
;
A
#
# COMPACT_ATOMS: atom_id res chain seq x y z
N MET A 1 -14.46 -13.85 -13.78
CA MET A 1 -13.38 -14.20 -12.83
C MET A 1 -12.08 -13.82 -13.50
N VAL A 2 -11.44 -12.75 -13.04
CA VAL A 2 -10.16 -12.29 -13.61
C VAL A 2 -9.04 -13.04 -12.89
N MET A 3 -8.26 -13.80 -13.66
CA MET A 3 -7.11 -14.57 -13.21
C MET A 3 -5.86 -13.81 -13.60
N TRP A 4 -5.06 -13.40 -12.62
CA TRP A 4 -3.85 -12.62 -12.89
C TRP A 4 -2.66 -13.56 -13.08
N ASP A 5 -2.32 -13.79 -14.34
CA ASP A 5 -1.13 -14.56 -14.74
C ASP A 5 0.04 -13.61 -15.00
N ILE A 6 0.81 -13.35 -13.95
CA ILE A 6 1.87 -12.35 -13.94
C ILE A 6 3.25 -12.94 -13.62
N ARG A 7 4.29 -12.23 -14.04
CA ARG A 7 5.71 -12.48 -13.68
C ARG A 7 6.33 -11.25 -13.04
N GLY A 8 7.38 -11.45 -12.26
CA GLY A 8 8.12 -10.37 -11.58
C GLY A 8 7.45 -9.93 -10.29
N ARG A 9 7.53 -8.64 -9.94
CA ARG A 9 7.06 -8.15 -8.64
C ARG A 9 5.57 -7.84 -8.68
N ALA A 10 4.77 -8.57 -7.91
CA ALA A 10 3.34 -8.29 -7.73
C ALA A 10 3.04 -6.95 -7.00
N HIS A 11 4.06 -6.18 -6.61
CA HIS A 11 3.92 -4.95 -5.84
C HIS A 11 2.85 -4.00 -6.38
N GLY A 12 2.94 -3.60 -7.65
CA GLY A 12 1.99 -2.67 -8.25
C GLY A 12 0.55 -3.18 -8.27
N LEU A 13 0.37 -4.50 -8.43
CA LEU A 13 -0.95 -5.13 -8.34
C LEU A 13 -1.49 -5.06 -6.91
N LEU A 14 -0.68 -5.42 -5.92
CA LEU A 14 -1.07 -5.49 -4.51
C LEU A 14 -1.22 -4.11 -3.83
N THR A 15 -0.68 -3.04 -4.43
CA THR A 15 -0.86 -1.66 -3.96
C THR A 15 -1.89 -0.86 -4.72
N SER A 16 -2.35 -1.36 -5.88
CA SER A 16 -3.38 -0.67 -6.67
C SER A 16 -4.69 -0.54 -5.88
N HIS A 17 -5.54 0.40 -6.30
CA HIS A 17 -6.93 0.44 -5.86
C HIS A 17 -7.80 -0.17 -6.97
N PRO A 18 -7.89 -1.50 -7.07
CA PRO A 18 -8.55 -2.08 -8.21
C PRO A 18 -10.06 -1.85 -8.11
N VAL A 19 -10.65 -1.40 -9.22
CA VAL A 19 -12.10 -1.24 -9.37
C VAL A 19 -12.82 -2.59 -9.22
N THR A 20 -12.12 -3.70 -9.44
CA THR A 20 -12.63 -5.08 -9.26
C THR A 20 -11.84 -5.84 -8.19
N PRO A 21 -12.50 -6.58 -7.27
CA PRO A 21 -11.81 -7.32 -6.22
C PRO A 21 -10.86 -8.38 -6.77
N PHE A 22 -9.78 -8.67 -6.04
CA PHE A 22 -8.80 -9.71 -6.40
C PHE A 22 -9.46 -11.09 -6.33
N ILE A 23 -9.46 -11.84 -7.45
CA ILE A 23 -10.17 -13.12 -7.50
C ILE A 23 -9.21 -14.32 -7.52
N SER A 24 -7.99 -14.24 -8.07
CA SER A 24 -6.94 -15.26 -7.86
C SER A 24 -5.58 -14.91 -8.49
N ILE A 25 -4.49 -15.37 -7.87
CA ILE A 25 -3.13 -15.44 -8.45
C ILE A 25 -2.76 -16.92 -8.55
N HIS A 26 -2.55 -17.45 -9.76
CA HIS A 26 -2.35 -18.90 -9.95
C HIS A 26 -0.89 -19.31 -10.20
N HIS A 27 -0.02 -18.41 -10.65
CA HIS A 27 1.40 -18.69 -10.92
C HIS A 27 2.34 -18.11 -9.85
N LEU A 28 2.13 -18.48 -8.58
CA LEU A 28 2.90 -17.94 -7.45
C LEU A 28 4.42 -18.18 -7.57
N GLU A 29 4.82 -19.25 -8.25
CA GLU A 29 6.23 -19.63 -8.53
C GLU A 29 6.97 -18.66 -9.46
N ALA A 30 6.23 -17.86 -10.21
CA ALA A 30 6.78 -16.92 -11.19
C ALA A 30 6.76 -15.46 -10.72
N VAL A 31 6.19 -15.24 -9.55
CA VAL A 31 6.18 -13.96 -8.86
C VAL A 31 7.38 -13.90 -7.93
N ASP A 32 8.07 -12.76 -7.91
CA ASP A 32 9.19 -12.54 -7.01
C ASP A 32 8.75 -12.73 -5.55
N PRO A 33 9.66 -13.16 -4.65
CA PRO A 33 9.33 -13.39 -3.25
C PRO A 33 8.57 -12.21 -2.63
N PHE A 34 7.40 -12.51 -2.08
CA PHE A 34 6.60 -11.52 -1.36
C PHE A 34 7.38 -11.06 -0.14
N TYR A 35 7.68 -9.76 -0.05
CA TYR A 35 7.93 -9.13 1.24
C TYR A 35 6.58 -8.61 1.76
N PRO A 36 6.14 -8.96 2.99
CA PRO A 36 6.94 -9.47 4.12
C PRO A 36 7.00 -10.99 4.30
N GLY A 37 6.55 -11.79 3.31
CA GLY A 37 6.61 -13.25 3.30
C GLY A 37 5.24 -13.91 3.24
N LEU A 38 5.12 -15.05 2.54
CA LEU A 38 3.84 -15.77 2.34
C LEU A 38 3.14 -16.17 3.63
N LYS A 39 3.90 -16.51 4.69
CA LYS A 39 3.33 -16.87 6.00
C LYS A 39 2.58 -15.69 6.63
N LEU A 40 3.20 -14.51 6.64
CA LEU A 40 2.57 -13.30 7.20
C LEU A 40 1.43 -12.80 6.30
N PHE A 41 1.61 -12.86 4.98
CA PHE A 41 0.57 -12.53 4.00
C PHE A 41 -0.70 -13.39 4.21
N THR A 42 -0.54 -14.71 4.28
CA THR A 42 -1.65 -15.64 4.55
C THR A 42 -2.25 -15.43 5.95
N LYS A 43 -1.43 -15.13 6.97
CA LYS A 43 -1.92 -14.77 8.31
C LYS A 43 -2.80 -13.53 8.24
N ALA A 44 -2.36 -12.47 7.56
CA ALA A 44 -3.09 -11.22 7.45
C ALA A 44 -4.43 -11.38 6.72
N MET A 45 -4.44 -12.17 5.64
CA MET A 45 -5.65 -12.55 4.91
C MET A 45 -6.65 -13.31 5.79
N ARG A 46 -6.17 -14.26 6.62
CA ARG A 46 -7.05 -15.04 7.51
C ARG A 46 -7.64 -14.22 8.67
N ILE A 47 -6.87 -13.27 9.19
CA ILE A 47 -7.31 -12.43 10.32
C ILE A 47 -8.41 -11.47 9.91
N ASP A 48 -8.25 -10.83 8.74
CA ASP A 48 -9.20 -9.84 8.22
C ASP A 48 -9.35 -9.97 6.69
N PRO A 49 -10.11 -10.96 6.22
CA PRO A 49 -10.26 -11.23 4.78
C PRO A 49 -11.06 -10.15 4.06
N ARG A 50 -11.88 -9.37 4.78
CA ARG A 50 -12.73 -8.34 4.18
C ARG A 50 -11.92 -7.11 3.79
N SER A 51 -10.98 -6.69 4.64
CA SER A 51 -10.12 -5.54 4.36
C SER A 51 -8.84 -5.90 3.62
N PHE A 52 -8.49 -7.18 3.52
CA PHE A 52 -7.21 -7.61 2.97
C PHE A 52 -7.00 -7.09 1.54
N LEU A 53 -5.88 -6.41 1.32
CA LEU A 53 -5.52 -5.72 0.07
C LEU A 53 -6.53 -4.66 -0.40
N GLN A 54 -7.51 -4.30 0.42
CA GLN A 54 -8.29 -3.10 0.19
C GLN A 54 -7.41 -1.89 0.50
N THR A 55 -7.42 -0.94 -0.45
CA THR A 55 -6.58 0.25 -0.40
C THR A 55 -7.37 1.45 0.15
N ALA A 56 -6.90 2.03 1.26
CA ALA A 56 -7.39 3.29 1.82
C ALA A 56 -6.40 4.42 1.53
N ILE A 57 -6.90 5.62 1.23
CA ILE A 57 -6.08 6.80 0.97
C ILE A 57 -6.39 7.87 2.02
N CYS A 58 -5.33 8.45 2.55
CA CYS A 58 -5.39 9.48 3.57
C CYS A 58 -4.44 10.64 3.23
N TYR A 59 -4.93 11.86 3.39
CA TYR A 59 -4.18 13.09 3.17
C TYR A 59 -3.83 13.76 4.49
N ASP A 60 -2.55 14.07 4.68
CA ASP A 60 -2.09 15.01 5.69
C ASP A 60 -1.80 16.34 4.99
N HIS A 61 -2.71 17.30 5.15
CA HIS A 61 -2.56 18.61 4.53
C HIS A 61 -1.46 19.45 5.19
N SER A 62 -1.21 19.25 6.49
CA SER A 62 -0.22 20.00 7.25
C SER A 62 1.20 19.60 6.82
N GLY A 63 1.48 18.30 6.74
CA GLY A 63 2.74 17.77 6.22
C GLY A 63 2.83 17.70 4.69
N ARG A 64 1.72 17.99 3.99
CA ARG A 64 1.57 17.81 2.54
C ARG A 64 1.88 16.39 2.07
N LEU A 65 1.45 15.39 2.83
CA LEU A 65 1.70 13.97 2.57
C LEU A 65 0.45 13.24 2.07
N THR A 66 0.67 12.17 1.31
CA THR A 66 -0.38 11.19 1.00
C THR A 66 0.01 9.83 1.51
N PHE A 67 -0.90 9.18 2.21
CA PHE A 67 -0.77 7.80 2.67
C PHE A 67 -1.67 6.93 1.80
N SER A 68 -1.08 5.94 1.12
CA SER A 68 -1.81 4.85 0.46
C SER A 68 -1.60 3.56 1.26
N ILE A 69 -2.68 3.00 1.80
CA ILE A 69 -2.66 1.92 2.79
C ILE A 69 -3.30 0.69 2.14
N SER A 70 -2.49 -0.28 1.70
CA SER A 70 -2.97 -1.60 1.28
C SER A 70 -2.96 -2.54 2.48
N THR A 71 -4.15 -2.77 3.02
CA THR A 71 -4.31 -3.38 4.36
C THR A 71 -3.81 -4.83 4.36
N GLY A 72 -2.90 -5.15 5.28
CA GLY A 72 -2.29 -6.47 5.36
C GLY A 72 -1.09 -6.67 4.42
N TYR A 73 -0.64 -5.61 3.73
CA TYR A 73 0.54 -5.66 2.87
C TYR A 73 1.51 -4.51 3.14
N ILE A 74 1.12 -3.27 2.85
CA ILE A 74 2.04 -2.12 2.86
C ILE A 74 1.31 -0.79 3.07
N VAL A 75 2.03 0.19 3.60
CA VAL A 75 1.68 1.60 3.52
C VAL A 75 2.75 2.35 2.74
N GLN A 76 2.30 3.15 1.77
CA GLN A 76 3.13 4.02 0.95
C GLN A 76 2.92 5.47 1.39
N VAL A 77 3.99 6.17 1.74
CA VAL A 77 3.94 7.59 2.12
C VAL A 77 4.57 8.44 1.03
N PHE A 78 3.74 9.21 0.32
CA PHE A 78 4.18 10.12 -0.73
C PHE A 78 4.55 11.49 -0.13
N PRO A 79 5.69 12.08 -0.53
CA PRO A 79 6.17 13.40 -0.07
C PRO A 79 5.41 14.58 -0.71
N SER A 80 4.18 14.34 -1.13
CA SER A 80 3.30 15.31 -1.78
C SER A 80 1.85 14.83 -1.73
N ILE A 81 0.90 15.74 -1.94
CA ILE A 81 -0.50 15.39 -2.20
C ILE A 81 -0.61 14.72 -3.57
N VAL A 82 -1.09 13.47 -3.61
CA VAL A 82 -1.32 12.66 -4.82
C VAL A 82 -2.78 12.23 -4.84
N TYR A 83 -3.53 12.62 -5.86
CA TYR A 83 -4.97 12.37 -5.90
C TYR A 83 -5.29 10.89 -6.15
N LEU A 84 -6.46 10.45 -5.68
CA LEU A 84 -6.97 9.08 -5.88
C LEU A 84 -6.82 8.60 -7.34
N ARG A 85 -7.18 9.46 -8.32
CA ARG A 85 -7.07 9.14 -9.75
C ARG A 85 -5.64 8.77 -10.20
N ASP A 86 -4.61 9.29 -9.53
CA ASP A 86 -3.20 8.99 -9.84
C ASP A 86 -2.67 7.78 -9.04
N LEU A 87 -3.38 7.37 -8.00
CA LEU A 87 -3.08 6.21 -7.15
C LEU A 87 -3.88 4.95 -7.53
N GLU A 88 -5.01 5.11 -8.22
CA GLU A 88 -5.87 4.03 -8.69
C GLU A 88 -5.16 3.10 -9.68
N PRO A 89 -4.45 3.60 -10.70
CA PRO A 89 -3.75 2.73 -11.64
C PRO A 89 -2.56 2.01 -10.99
N SER A 90 -2.37 0.76 -11.41
CA SER A 90 -1.32 -0.13 -10.96
C SER A 90 0.08 0.34 -11.37
N GLU A 91 1.07 0.11 -10.51
CA GLU A 91 2.47 0.35 -10.87
C GLU A 91 3.00 -0.72 -11.85
N PRO A 92 3.85 -0.37 -12.82
CA PRO A 92 4.40 -1.31 -13.80
C PRO A 92 5.56 -2.12 -13.21
N THR A 93 5.27 -2.99 -12.23
CA THR A 93 6.28 -3.83 -11.56
C THR A 93 6.21 -5.31 -11.94
N TYR A 94 5.24 -5.68 -12.77
CA TYR A 94 5.00 -7.03 -13.27
C TYR A 94 4.81 -7.01 -14.78
N SER A 95 4.83 -8.20 -15.39
CA SER A 95 4.51 -8.42 -16.80
C SER A 95 3.58 -9.61 -16.96
N ALA A 96 2.97 -9.75 -18.13
CA ALA A 96 2.09 -10.87 -18.41
C ALA A 96 2.89 -12.18 -18.47
N TRP A 97 2.24 -13.31 -18.18
CA TRP A 97 2.86 -14.63 -18.18
C TRP A 97 3.58 -14.98 -19.49
N ASN A 98 2.97 -14.57 -20.62
CA ASN A 98 3.49 -14.68 -21.99
C ASN A 98 4.72 -13.78 -22.26
N ARG A 99 5.24 -13.06 -21.25
CA ARG A 99 6.37 -12.12 -21.30
C ARG A 99 6.11 -10.85 -22.12
N ILE A 100 4.85 -10.57 -22.42
CA ILE A 100 4.45 -9.31 -23.07
C ILE A 100 4.35 -8.22 -22.00
N HIS A 101 4.82 -7.02 -22.34
CA HIS A 101 4.88 -5.85 -21.46
C HIS A 101 3.89 -4.75 -21.88
N HIS A 102 2.92 -5.06 -22.75
CA HIS A 102 1.91 -4.11 -23.18
C HIS A 102 0.90 -3.86 -22.05
N ARG A 103 0.51 -2.60 -21.87
CA ARG A 103 -0.43 -2.20 -20.80
C ARG A 103 -1.81 -2.83 -20.98
N ASN A 104 -2.17 -3.13 -22.22
CA ASN A 104 -3.48 -3.65 -22.61
C ASN A 104 -3.62 -5.17 -22.39
N GLU A 105 -2.58 -5.85 -21.88
CA GLU A 105 -2.65 -7.27 -21.52
C GLU A 105 -3.48 -7.51 -20.24
N PHE A 106 -3.80 -6.45 -19.51
CA PHE A 106 -4.44 -6.51 -18.20
C PHE A 106 -5.71 -5.66 -18.19
N ASP A 107 -6.75 -6.14 -17.52
CA ASP A 107 -8.00 -5.39 -17.25
C ASP A 107 -7.83 -4.33 -16.14
N LEU A 108 -6.61 -3.81 -15.97
CA LEU A 108 -6.23 -2.79 -14.98
C LEU A 108 -5.49 -1.68 -15.70
N ASP A 109 -5.78 -0.44 -15.33
CA ASP A 109 -4.97 0.68 -15.77
C ASP A 109 -3.57 0.60 -15.15
N ILE A 110 -2.54 0.82 -15.98
CA ILE A 110 -1.13 0.84 -15.55
C ILE A 110 -0.58 2.25 -15.74
N LYS A 111 -0.08 2.85 -14.65
CA LYS A 111 0.52 4.19 -14.69
C LYS A 111 1.95 4.18 -15.22
N ASP A 112 2.41 5.37 -15.59
CA ASP A 112 3.82 5.59 -15.91
C ASP A 112 4.72 5.44 -14.67
N PRO A 113 5.94 4.92 -14.82
CA PRO A 113 6.90 4.86 -13.73
C PRO A 113 7.22 6.25 -13.16
N ILE A 114 7.26 6.35 -11.82
CA ILE A 114 7.75 7.56 -11.15
C ILE A 114 9.28 7.61 -11.27
N ASN A 115 9.77 8.50 -12.14
CA ASN A 115 11.20 8.62 -12.43
C ASN A 115 11.96 9.47 -11.38
N SER A 116 11.30 10.46 -10.78
CA SER A 116 11.92 11.31 -9.77
C SER A 116 12.00 10.60 -8.42
N ILE A 117 13.22 10.51 -7.88
CA ILE A 117 13.48 9.97 -6.53
C ILE A 117 12.71 10.71 -5.44
N CYS A 118 12.48 12.01 -5.62
CA CYS A 118 11.77 12.88 -4.69
C CYS A 118 10.25 12.76 -4.78
N LYS A 119 9.71 12.07 -5.80
CA LYS A 119 8.26 11.81 -5.93
C LYS A 119 7.89 10.38 -5.54
N LYS A 120 8.86 9.46 -5.49
CA LYS A 120 8.62 8.08 -5.08
C LYS A 120 8.16 8.06 -3.61
N PRO A 121 7.27 7.13 -3.22
CA PRO A 121 6.86 6.98 -1.83
C PRO A 121 7.95 6.32 -0.97
N VAL A 122 7.91 6.60 0.34
CA VAL A 122 8.57 5.77 1.34
C VAL A 122 7.68 4.55 1.61
N LEU A 123 8.29 3.36 1.66
CA LEU A 123 7.58 2.10 1.77
C LEU A 123 7.67 1.55 3.20
N SER A 124 6.53 1.23 3.80
CA SER A 124 6.44 0.60 5.12
C SER A 124 5.62 -0.67 5.03
N PHE A 125 6.25 -1.84 5.13
CA PHE A 125 5.57 -3.12 4.96
C PHE A 125 5.09 -3.69 6.28
N LEU A 126 4.05 -4.51 6.20
CA LEU A 126 3.48 -5.22 7.33
C LEU A 126 4.56 -6.07 8.02
N LYS A 127 4.62 -5.97 9.35
CA LYS A 127 5.47 -6.77 10.24
C LYS A 127 4.66 -7.73 11.09
N ASP A 128 3.46 -7.32 11.49
CA ASP A 128 2.53 -8.17 12.23
C ASP A 128 1.08 -7.73 12.00
N LYS A 129 0.14 -8.66 12.10
CA LYS A 129 -1.30 -8.39 12.10
C LYS A 129 -1.95 -9.21 13.21
N ARG A 130 -2.81 -8.57 14.00
CA ARG A 130 -3.50 -9.15 15.15
C ARG A 130 -4.97 -8.74 15.14
N ARG A 131 -5.81 -9.55 15.80
CA ARG A 131 -7.17 -9.15 16.14
C ARG A 131 -7.12 -8.45 17.49
N ASP A 132 -7.83 -7.34 17.60
CA ASP A 132 -7.91 -6.52 18.80
C ASP A 132 -9.39 -6.26 19.09
N GLU A 133 -9.97 -7.03 20.01
CA GLU A 133 -11.40 -7.02 20.34
C GLU A 133 -12.33 -6.98 19.09
N ASN A 134 -12.83 -5.80 18.73
CA ASN A 134 -13.77 -5.55 17.63
C ASN A 134 -13.09 -5.01 16.34
N ALA A 135 -11.76 -4.92 16.34
CA ALA A 135 -10.95 -4.40 15.26
C ALA A 135 -9.78 -5.35 14.93
N THR A 136 -9.04 -5.02 13.89
CA THR A 136 -7.77 -5.64 13.58
C THR A 136 -6.68 -4.59 13.51
N LEU A 137 -5.51 -4.93 14.07
CA LEU A 137 -4.36 -4.04 14.16
C LEU A 137 -3.24 -4.59 13.29
N GLY A 138 -2.72 -3.74 12.41
CA GLY A 138 -1.54 -4.02 11.60
C GLY A 138 -0.37 -3.13 12.02
N TYR A 139 0.78 -3.75 12.27
CA TYR A 139 2.05 -3.05 12.52
C TYR A 139 2.88 -3.03 11.25
N TYR A 140 3.38 -1.86 10.87
CA TYR A 140 4.17 -1.64 9.68
C TYR A 140 5.50 -1.00 10.04
N ALA A 141 6.55 -1.38 9.34
CA ALA A 141 7.87 -0.82 9.53
C ALA A 141 8.50 -0.42 8.21
N ARG A 142 9.19 0.72 8.23
CA ARG A 142 9.91 1.27 7.09
C ARG A 142 10.86 0.24 6.49
N HIS A 143 10.79 0.11 5.17
CA HIS A 143 11.77 -0.61 4.38
C HIS A 143 12.90 0.34 4.02
N LYS A 144 14.14 -0.05 4.31
CA LYS A 144 15.32 0.71 3.92
C LYS A 144 15.60 0.45 2.45
N GLU A 145 15.54 1.49 1.62
CA GLU A 145 15.95 1.41 0.23
C GLU A 145 17.35 2.01 0.04
N SER A 146 18.11 1.51 -0.95
CA SER A 146 19.42 2.06 -1.30
C SER A 146 19.40 3.54 -1.67
N ASN A 147 18.25 4.02 -2.15
CA ASN A 147 18.01 5.40 -2.54
C ASN A 147 17.67 6.31 -1.34
N ASP A 148 17.51 5.80 -0.13
CA ASP A 148 17.14 6.62 1.04
C ASP A 148 18.17 7.74 1.28
N MET A 149 19.47 7.42 1.21
CA MET A 149 20.52 8.44 1.36
C MET A 149 20.51 9.50 0.25
N ARG A 150 20.17 9.11 -0.98
CA ARG A 150 20.01 10.07 -2.09
C ARG A 150 18.80 10.97 -1.89
N ARG A 151 17.71 10.47 -1.29
CA ARG A 151 16.55 11.31 -0.94
C ARG A 151 16.92 12.37 0.08
N THR A 152 17.59 11.99 1.17
CA THR A 152 18.04 12.92 2.22
C THR A 152 18.89 14.05 1.67
N VAL A 153 19.73 13.78 0.66
CA VAL A 153 20.65 14.76 0.09
C VAL A 153 20.00 15.64 -1.00
N PHE A 154 19.14 15.07 -1.85
CA PHE A 154 18.68 15.74 -3.08
C PHE A 154 17.21 16.19 -3.06
N CYS A 155 16.44 15.86 -2.02
CA CYS A 155 15.01 16.18 -1.96
C CYS A 155 14.71 17.17 -0.83
N GLU A 156 14.10 18.30 -1.18
CA GLU A 156 13.74 19.38 -0.23
C GLU A 156 12.63 18.96 0.75
N ASN A 157 11.71 18.11 0.30
CA ASN A 157 10.64 17.54 1.12
C ASN A 157 11.01 16.10 1.51
N GLU A 158 12.01 15.97 2.38
CA GLU A 158 12.32 14.66 2.93
C GLU A 158 11.20 14.22 3.86
N VAL A 159 10.69 13.00 3.66
CA VAL A 159 9.86 12.31 4.66
C VAL A 159 10.77 11.81 5.80
N SER A 160 11.50 12.72 6.42
CA SER A 160 12.43 12.43 7.52
C SER A 160 11.67 11.98 8.78
N GLY A 161 10.41 12.39 8.92
CA GLY A 161 9.52 12.00 10.03
C GLY A 161 8.90 10.59 9.93
N CYS A 162 8.83 9.96 8.74
CA CYS A 162 8.22 8.62 8.62
C CYS A 162 9.22 7.48 8.84
N SER A 163 10.18 7.66 9.75
CA SER A 163 11.09 6.58 10.17
C SER A 163 10.47 5.63 11.20
N GLY A 164 9.35 6.06 11.81
CA GLY A 164 8.68 5.35 12.89
C GLY A 164 7.90 4.11 12.47
N LYS A 165 7.50 3.33 13.49
CA LYS A 165 6.50 2.28 13.34
C LYS A 165 5.15 2.93 13.08
N MET A 166 4.36 2.28 12.25
CA MET A 166 3.03 2.75 11.92
C MET A 166 2.03 1.66 12.24
N GLU A 167 0.91 2.08 12.80
CA GLU A 167 -0.18 1.23 13.22
C GLU A 167 -1.41 1.58 12.38
N VAL A 168 -2.01 0.54 11.82
CA VAL A 168 -3.26 0.67 11.07
C VAL A 168 -4.32 -0.16 11.78
N LEU A 169 -5.32 0.51 12.31
CA LEU A 169 -6.50 -0.10 12.90
C LEU A 169 -7.60 -0.20 11.83
N SER A 170 -8.23 -1.36 11.71
CA SER A 170 -9.36 -1.64 10.82
C SER A 170 -10.51 -2.22 11.65
N SER A 171 -11.62 -1.47 11.82
CA SER A 171 -12.81 -1.91 12.58
C SER A 171 -13.87 -2.55 11.67
N ALA A 172 -14.59 -3.56 12.19
CA ALA A 172 -15.74 -4.15 11.50
C ALA A 172 -17.05 -3.35 11.71
N ASN A 173 -17.13 -2.49 12.73
CA ASN A 173 -18.33 -1.74 13.09
C ASN A 173 -18.23 -0.28 12.62
N ALA A 174 -19.20 0.12 11.79
CA ALA A 174 -19.39 1.49 11.31
C ALA A 174 -19.75 2.41 12.47
N GLY A 175 -18.75 3.02 13.09
CA GLY A 175 -18.94 3.94 14.21
C GLY A 175 -17.72 4.83 14.36
N ALA A 176 -17.81 6.03 13.79
CA ALA A 176 -16.90 7.17 13.93
C ALA A 176 -15.40 6.81 14.06
N ALA A 177 -14.69 6.84 12.93
CA ALA A 177 -13.24 6.91 12.94
C ALA A 177 -12.80 8.06 13.87
N HIS A 178 -12.12 7.72 14.96
CA HIS A 178 -11.43 8.69 15.80
C HIS A 178 -10.18 9.14 15.02
N PHE A 179 -10.35 10.17 14.20
CA PHE A 179 -9.26 10.81 13.48
C PHE A 179 -8.35 11.51 14.47
N SER A 180 -7.04 11.24 14.41
CA SER A 180 -6.08 12.23 14.88
C SER A 180 -6.29 13.49 14.03
N SER A 181 -6.45 14.64 14.69
CA SER A 181 -6.73 15.92 14.06
C SER A 181 -5.71 16.22 12.94
N GLY A 182 -6.12 16.18 11.67
CA GLY A 182 -5.28 16.53 10.52
C GLY A 182 -5.38 15.63 9.28
N TYR A 183 -6.02 14.47 9.38
CA TYR A 183 -6.08 13.48 8.30
C TYR A 183 -7.44 13.42 7.60
N HIS A 184 -7.45 13.47 6.27
CA HIS A 184 -8.66 13.34 5.44
C HIS A 184 -8.62 12.06 4.60
N PHE A 185 -9.58 11.15 4.81
CA PHE A 185 -9.71 9.91 4.03
C PHE A 185 -10.71 10.08 2.89
N VAL A 186 -10.39 9.53 1.71
CA VAL A 186 -11.22 9.70 0.49
C VAL A 186 -11.95 8.44 0.06
N ASN A 187 -11.56 7.26 0.55
CA ASN A 187 -12.14 5.99 0.13
C ASN A 187 -13.11 5.48 1.22
N ASN A 188 -14.29 5.01 0.82
CA ASN A 188 -15.41 4.57 1.67
C ASN A 188 -15.14 3.26 2.46
N LEU A 189 -13.88 2.96 2.76
CA LEU A 189 -13.49 1.93 3.72
C LEU A 189 -13.69 2.51 5.10
N SER A 190 -14.94 2.48 5.56
CA SER A 190 -15.50 3.29 6.65
C SER A 190 -14.78 3.28 8.01
N ASN A 191 -13.71 2.50 8.21
CA ASN A 191 -13.22 2.15 9.54
C ASN A 191 -11.68 1.97 9.63
N VAL A 192 -10.88 2.67 8.82
CA VAL A 192 -9.41 2.61 8.90
C VAL A 192 -8.87 3.83 9.66
N THR A 193 -8.17 3.61 10.77
CA THR A 193 -7.45 4.66 11.51
C THR A 193 -5.94 4.43 11.38
N LEU A 194 -5.21 5.50 11.07
CA LEU A 194 -3.76 5.50 10.98
C LEU A 194 -3.15 6.21 12.19
N THR A 195 -2.30 5.52 12.94
CA THR A 195 -1.49 6.11 14.00
C THR A 195 -0.01 5.97 13.62
N GLN A 196 0.71 7.09 13.71
CA GLN A 196 2.13 7.17 13.43
C GLN A 196 2.87 7.56 14.71
N GLU A 197 3.79 6.71 15.16
CA GLU A 197 4.69 7.05 16.26
C GLU A 197 5.95 7.71 15.68
N PHE A 198 6.25 8.94 16.09
CA PHE A 198 7.54 9.58 15.84
C PHE A 198 8.49 9.18 16.97
N TRP A 199 9.55 8.43 16.66
CA TRP A 199 10.66 8.16 17.57
C TRP A 199 11.83 9.07 17.22
#